data_AF-A0A8T5QF92-F1
#
_entry.id   AF-A0A8T5QF92-F1
#
_cell.length_a   1.000
_cell.length_b   1.000
_cell.length_c   1.000
_cell.angle_alpha   90.00
_cell.angle_beta   90.00
_cell.angle_gamma   90.00
#
_symmetry.space_group_name_H-M   'P 1'
#
loop_
_entity.id
_entity.type
_entity.pdbx_description
1 polymer ?
#
loop_
_entity_poly.entity_id
_entity_poly.type
_entity_poly.pdbx_seq_one_letter_code
_entity_poly.pdbx_strand_id
1 'polypeptide(L)'
;MQVAEIMIYVIVAILVGSLILLAMRIDYSKQHSGYQEAFANEEKPVFKVESKDFPLEVAKRWEECGLGTMNKSSSVYVHDDALINESFVITELKRLDKCDIIDCYNTENRFILTNFPITTPKIINIRCFNNTLIIG
;
A
#
# COMPACT_ATOMS: atom_id res chain seq x y z
N MET A 1 -35.87 -39.30 36.84
CA MET A 1 -35.74 -37.86 36.49
C MET A 1 -37.02 -37.46 35.79
N GLN A 2 -37.80 -36.55 36.38
CA GLN A 2 -39.13 -36.21 35.87
C GLN A 2 -38.99 -35.32 34.64
N VAL A 3 -39.82 -35.52 33.62
CA VAL A 3 -39.81 -34.79 32.34
C VAL A 3 -39.77 -33.26 32.53
N ALA A 4 -40.29 -32.77 33.65
CA ALA A 4 -40.24 -31.37 34.06
C ALA A 4 -38.80 -30.82 34.25
N GLU A 5 -37.88 -31.59 34.84
CA GLU A 5 -36.49 -31.14 35.07
C GLU A 5 -35.74 -30.97 33.75
N ILE A 6 -35.93 -31.91 32.81
CA ILE A 6 -35.29 -31.85 31.48
C ILE A 6 -35.81 -30.63 30.69
N MET A 7 -37.11 -30.36 30.76
CA MET A 7 -37.71 -29.16 30.14
C MET A 7 -37.09 -27.86 30.67
N ILE A 8 -36.85 -27.75 31.98
CA ILE A 8 -36.22 -26.57 32.58
C ILE A 8 -34.78 -26.41 32.06
N TYR A 9 -34.00 -27.48 31.97
CA TYR A 9 -32.64 -27.40 31.44
C TYR A 9 -32.59 -26.97 29.97
N VAL A 10 -33.53 -27.45 29.14
CA VAL A 10 -33.62 -27.05 27.73
C VAL A 10 -33.98 -25.57 27.60
N ILE A 11 -34.93 -25.06 28.39
CA ILE A 11 -35.31 -23.65 28.37
C ILE A 11 -34.14 -22.76 28.79
N VAL A 12 -33.42 -23.14 29.85
CA VAL A 12 -32.25 -22.38 30.33
C VAL A 12 -31.13 -22.39 29.28
N ALA A 13 -30.87 -23.53 28.62
CA ALA A 13 -29.86 -23.62 27.57
C ALA A 13 -30.18 -22.73 26.36
N ILE A 14 -31.44 -22.67 25.94
CA ILE A 14 -31.89 -21.79 24.85
C ILE A 14 -31.72 -20.31 25.23
N LEU A 15 -32.11 -19.93 26.45
CA LEU A 15 -31.96 -18.55 26.92
C LEU A 15 -30.50 -18.12 26.96
N VAL A 16 -29.62 -18.94 27.56
CA VAL A 16 -28.18 -18.63 27.63
C VAL A 16 -27.56 -18.59 26.24
N GLY A 17 -27.87 -19.56 25.37
CA GLY A 17 -27.37 -19.57 23.99
C GLY A 17 -27.79 -18.35 23.18
N SER A 18 -29.05 -17.91 23.33
CA SER A 18 -29.56 -16.72 22.65
C SER A 18 -28.86 -15.43 23.11
N LEU A 19 -28.56 -15.33 24.42
CA LEU A 19 -27.84 -14.19 25.01
C LEU A 19 -26.41 -14.08 24.50
N ILE A 20 -25.71 -15.22 24.39
CA ILE A 20 -24.34 -15.29 23.86
C ILE A 20 -24.31 -14.87 22.39
N LEU A 21 -25.24 -15.37 21.57
CA LEU A 21 -25.31 -15.01 20.15
C LEU A 21 -25.61 -13.51 19.94
N LEU A 22 -26.46 -12.92 20.79
CA LEU A 22 -26.77 -11.49 20.74
C LEU A 22 -25.56 -10.64 21.14
N ALA A 23 -24.84 -11.02 22.19
CA ALA A 23 -23.60 -10.35 22.61
C ALA A 23 -22.53 -10.39 21.51
N MET A 24 -22.35 -11.55 20.86
CA MET A 24 -21.40 -11.70 19.74
C MET A 24 -21.76 -10.82 18.54
N ARG A 25 -23.05 -10.65 18.20
CA ARG A 25 -23.46 -9.78 17.08
C ARG A 25 -23.17 -8.30 17.33
N ILE A 26 -23.30 -7.83 18.58
CA ILE A 26 -22.99 -6.45 18.96
C ILE A 26 -21.50 -6.17 18.76
N ASP A 27 -20.62 -7.08 19.15
CA ASP A 27 -19.18 -6.95 18.94
C ASP A 27 -18.76 -7.12 17.46
N TYR A 28 -19.42 -8.02 16.73
CA TYR A 28 -19.13 -8.23 15.31
C TYR A 28 -19.37 -6.97 14.48
N SER A 29 -20.38 -6.16 14.83
CA SER A 29 -20.67 -4.90 14.13
C SER A 29 -19.53 -3.89 14.26
N LYS A 30 -18.90 -3.80 15.44
CA LYS A 30 -17.76 -2.91 15.69
C LYS A 30 -16.47 -3.42 15.07
N GLN A 31 -16.29 -4.74 15.06
CA GLN A 31 -15.12 -5.35 14.44
C GLN A 31 -15.18 -5.24 12.92
N HIS A 32 -16.36 -5.46 12.31
CA HIS A 32 -16.54 -5.35 10.86
C HIS A 32 -16.47 -3.90 10.37
N SER A 33 -17.00 -2.93 11.12
CA SER A 33 -16.83 -1.51 10.79
C SER A 33 -15.37 -1.06 10.93
N GLY A 34 -14.65 -1.53 11.95
CA GLY A 34 -13.22 -1.25 12.11
C GLY A 34 -12.35 -1.85 11.02
N TYR A 35 -12.67 -3.07 10.55
CA TYR A 35 -12.00 -3.66 9.39
C TYR A 35 -12.38 -2.95 8.09
N GLN A 36 -13.65 -2.61 7.87
CA GLN A 36 -14.05 -1.83 6.69
C GLN A 36 -13.45 -0.42 6.70
N GLU A 37 -13.34 0.28 7.82
CA GLU A 37 -12.65 1.58 7.88
C GLU A 37 -11.14 1.46 7.71
N ALA A 38 -10.52 0.39 8.23
CA ALA A 38 -9.10 0.13 8.02
C ALA A 38 -8.78 -0.21 6.55
N PHE A 39 -9.66 -0.94 5.85
CA PHE A 39 -9.44 -1.37 4.47
C PHE A 39 -10.08 -0.48 3.40
N ALA A 40 -11.13 0.30 3.70
CA ALA A 40 -11.71 1.29 2.78
C ALA A 40 -10.79 2.51 2.61
N ASN A 41 -9.94 2.79 3.60
CA ASN A 41 -8.87 3.79 3.49
C ASN A 41 -7.55 3.21 2.93
N GLU A 42 -7.50 1.90 2.66
CA GLU A 42 -6.40 1.23 1.95
C GLU A 42 -6.73 0.96 0.46
N GLU A 43 -7.67 1.71 -0.13
CA GLU A 43 -7.47 2.12 -1.51
C GLU A 43 -6.22 3.01 -1.51
N LYS A 44 -5.04 2.36 -1.57
CA LYS A 44 -3.77 3.02 -1.88
C LYS A 44 -4.10 3.93 -3.05
N PRO A 45 -3.99 5.27 -2.91
CA PRO A 45 -4.27 6.14 -4.03
C PRO A 45 -3.34 5.64 -5.11
N VAL A 46 -3.89 5.08 -6.18
CA VAL A 46 -3.09 4.77 -7.34
C VAL A 46 -2.79 6.16 -7.89
N PHE A 47 -1.69 6.74 -7.42
CA PHE A 47 -1.33 8.12 -7.71
C PHE A 47 -1.19 8.21 -9.21
N LYS A 48 -2.18 8.84 -9.83
CA LYS A 48 -2.27 8.98 -11.26
C LYS A 48 -1.40 10.17 -11.65
N VAL A 49 -0.33 9.90 -12.38
CA VAL A 49 0.63 10.91 -12.82
C VAL A 49 0.87 10.80 -14.33
N GLU A 50 1.29 11.90 -14.94
CA GLU A 50 1.83 11.88 -16.30
C GLU A 50 3.29 11.40 -16.28
N SER A 51 3.78 10.87 -17.39
CA SER A 51 5.13 10.35 -17.53
C SER A 51 6.20 11.40 -17.21
N LYS A 52 5.92 12.68 -17.49
CA LYS A 52 6.78 13.83 -17.16
C LYS A 52 6.94 14.06 -15.64
N ASP A 53 5.92 13.71 -14.86
CA ASP A 53 5.89 13.93 -13.41
C ASP A 53 6.32 12.68 -12.64
N PHE A 54 6.44 11.54 -13.32
CA PHE A 54 6.89 10.28 -12.73
C PHE A 54 8.25 10.40 -12.00
N PRO A 55 9.30 11.06 -12.55
CA PRO A 55 10.57 11.21 -11.85
C PRO A 55 10.46 12.02 -10.54
N LEU A 56 9.59 13.03 -10.51
CA LEU A 56 9.32 13.80 -9.30
C LEU A 56 8.67 12.92 -8.23
N GLU A 57 7.71 12.09 -8.64
CA GLU A 57 7.03 11.18 -7.73
C GLU A 57 8.01 10.14 -7.17
N VAL A 58 8.94 9.63 -7.98
CA VAL A 58 10.03 8.73 -7.52
C VAL A 58 10.88 9.40 -6.43
N ALA A 59 11.29 10.66 -6.63
CA ALA A 59 12.04 11.42 -5.62
C ALA A 59 11.26 11.59 -4.31
N LYS A 60 9.98 11.96 -4.42
CA LYS A 60 9.12 12.12 -3.24
C LYS A 60 8.95 10.80 -2.47
N ARG A 61 8.77 9.67 -3.16
CA ARG A 61 8.70 8.36 -2.49
C ARG A 61 10.00 7.98 -1.82
N TRP A 62 11.13 8.34 -2.41
CA TRP A 62 12.43 8.13 -1.78
C TRP A 62 12.59 8.90 -0.47
N GLU A 63 12.18 10.17 -0.45
CA GLU A 63 12.15 10.98 0.77
C GLU A 63 11.20 10.39 1.82
N GLU A 64 10.00 9.96 1.41
CA GLU A 64 9.03 9.31 2.31
C GLU A 64 9.55 7.99 2.91
N CYS A 65 10.48 7.32 2.23
CA CYS A 65 11.17 6.14 2.72
C CYS A 65 12.34 6.48 3.67
N GLY A 66 12.52 7.76 4.03
CA GLY A 66 13.66 8.22 4.80
C GLY A 66 14.99 7.89 4.11
N LEU A 67 15.02 8.01 2.78
CA LEU A 67 16.19 7.69 1.94
C LEU A 67 16.66 6.23 2.11
N GLY A 68 15.70 5.31 2.26
CA GLY A 68 15.93 3.87 2.34
C GLY A 68 16.13 3.32 3.75
N THR A 69 15.99 4.17 4.78
CA THR A 69 15.95 3.74 6.19
C THR A 69 14.65 3.02 6.55
N MET A 70 13.57 3.29 5.80
CA MET A 70 12.26 2.67 6.01
C MET A 70 11.88 1.80 4.81
N ASN A 71 11.49 0.56 5.11
CA ASN A 71 10.94 -0.33 4.10
C ASN A 71 9.51 0.10 3.76
N LYS A 72 9.28 0.55 2.52
CA LYS A 72 7.97 1.00 2.04
C LYS A 72 7.79 0.59 0.59
N SER A 73 6.54 0.27 0.25
CA SER A 73 6.14 -0.04 -1.12
C SER A 73 4.98 0.87 -1.52
N SER A 74 5.08 1.43 -2.71
CA SER A 74 4.06 2.30 -3.30
C SER A 74 3.84 1.94 -4.76
N SER A 75 2.66 2.27 -5.26
CA SER A 75 2.29 2.04 -6.65
C SER A 75 1.83 3.36 -7.25
N VAL A 76 2.35 3.67 -8.43
CA VAL A 76 2.08 4.89 -9.19
C VAL A 76 1.54 4.47 -10.55
N TYR A 77 0.39 5.02 -10.96
CA TYR A 77 -0.14 4.76 -12.28
C TYR A 77 0.25 5.89 -13.21
N VAL A 78 1.07 5.55 -14.19
CA VAL A 78 1.39 6.45 -15.30
C VAL A 78 0.37 6.20 -16.40
N HIS A 79 -0.38 7.23 -16.78
CA HIS A 79 -1.59 7.05 -17.57
C HIS A 79 -1.51 7.53 -19.02
N ASP A 80 -0.42 8.18 -19.40
CA ASP A 80 -0.13 8.63 -20.75
C ASP A 80 0.71 7.61 -21.52
N ASP A 81 0.59 7.63 -22.85
CA ASP A 81 1.34 6.77 -23.75
C ASP A 81 2.79 7.30 -23.90
N ALA A 82 3.73 6.67 -23.19
CA ALA A 82 5.13 7.07 -23.19
C ALA A 82 6.06 5.87 -23.02
N LEU A 83 7.33 6.08 -23.36
CA LEU A 83 8.42 5.16 -23.09
C LEU A 83 9.34 5.80 -22.05
N ILE A 84 9.27 5.32 -20.81
CA ILE A 84 10.11 5.82 -19.73
C ILE A 84 11.40 5.01 -19.73
N ASN A 85 12.52 5.70 -19.93
CA ASN A 85 13.88 5.14 -19.89
C ASN A 85 14.60 5.62 -18.62
N GLU A 86 15.63 4.90 -18.19
CA GLU A 86 16.50 5.33 -17.10
C GLU A 86 17.09 6.73 -17.37
N SER A 87 17.57 6.97 -18.59
CA SER A 87 18.11 8.27 -19.00
C SER A 87 17.09 9.40 -18.90
N PHE A 88 15.82 9.13 -19.18
CA PHE A 88 14.73 10.10 -19.03
C PHE A 88 14.53 10.45 -17.56
N VAL A 89 14.46 9.44 -16.69
CA VAL A 89 14.29 9.65 -15.23
C VAL A 89 15.45 10.47 -14.66
N ILE A 90 16.69 10.11 -14.98
CA ILE A 90 17.88 10.84 -14.50
C ILE A 90 17.91 12.28 -15.04
N THR A 91 17.60 12.47 -16.33
CA THR A 91 17.57 13.81 -16.96
C THR A 91 16.55 14.72 -16.27
N GLU A 92 15.35 14.21 -16.03
CA GLU A 92 14.30 14.97 -15.36
C GLU A 92 14.62 15.24 -13.90
N LEU A 93 15.23 14.29 -13.17
CA LEU A 93 15.70 14.53 -11.80
C LEU A 93 16.76 15.63 -11.72
N LYS A 94 17.67 15.70 -12.70
CA LYS A 94 18.64 16.80 -12.84
C LYS A 94 17.95 18.12 -13.14
N ARG A 95 16.99 18.13 -14.06
CA ARG A 95 16.21 19.33 -14.41
C ARG A 95 15.43 19.89 -13.22
N LEU A 96 14.95 18.99 -12.34
CA LEU A 96 14.16 19.32 -11.15
C LEU A 96 15.00 19.61 -9.89
N ASP A 97 16.34 19.59 -10.00
CA ASP A 97 17.27 19.80 -8.89
C ASP A 97 17.05 18.81 -7.72
N LYS A 98 16.79 17.54 -8.04
CA LYS A 98 16.54 16.46 -7.07
C LYS A 98 17.72 15.52 -6.88
N CYS A 99 18.90 15.92 -7.35
CA CYS A 99 20.10 15.09 -7.30
C CYS A 99 20.76 14.98 -5.93
N ASP A 100 20.41 15.87 -5.00
CA ASP A 100 20.82 15.76 -3.59
C ASP A 100 20.09 14.62 -2.87
N ILE A 101 18.91 14.23 -3.38
CA ILE A 101 18.01 13.23 -2.79
C ILE A 101 18.24 11.86 -3.44
N ILE A 102 18.22 11.84 -4.77
CA ILE A 102 18.56 10.68 -5.58
C ILE A 102 19.89 10.99 -6.23
N ASP A 103 20.97 10.35 -5.77
CA ASP A 103 22.32 10.54 -6.28
C ASP A 103 22.39 10.28 -7.80
N CYS A 104 22.17 11.33 -8.59
CA CYS A 104 22.10 11.27 -10.06
C CYS A 104 23.45 10.97 -10.72
N TYR A 105 24.53 10.97 -9.95
CA TYR A 105 25.91 10.81 -10.42
C TYR A 105 26.48 9.45 -10.04
N ASN A 106 25.91 8.76 -9.04
CA ASN A 106 26.32 7.44 -8.58
C ASN A 106 25.11 6.50 -8.46
N THR A 107 24.70 5.94 -9.60
CA THR A 107 23.57 4.99 -9.67
C THR A 107 23.92 3.60 -9.12
N GLU A 108 25.20 3.29 -8.88
CA GLU A 108 25.65 1.92 -8.61
C GLU A 108 25.31 1.39 -7.21
N ASN A 109 25.03 2.25 -6.22
CA ASN A 109 24.94 1.82 -4.81
C ASN A 109 23.62 2.09 -4.07
N ARG A 110 22.69 2.90 -4.59
CA ARG A 110 21.45 3.28 -3.86
C ARG A 110 20.17 3.33 -4.70
N PHE A 111 20.30 3.46 -6.02
CA PHE A 111 19.17 3.64 -6.92
C PHE A 111 19.21 2.57 -8.02
N ILE A 112 18.49 1.47 -7.80
CA ILE A 112 18.44 0.37 -8.77
C ILE A 112 17.16 0.51 -9.59
N LEU A 113 17.32 1.06 -10.80
CA LEU A 113 16.29 1.07 -11.81
C LEU A 113 16.19 -0.30 -12.46
N THR A 114 15.38 -1.18 -11.86
CA THR A 114 15.07 -2.47 -12.49
C THR A 114 13.99 -2.30 -13.58
N ASN A 115 14.02 -3.13 -14.62
CA ASN A 115 12.95 -3.23 -15.63
C ASN A 115 12.70 -1.99 -16.52
N PHE A 116 13.75 -1.25 -16.87
CA PHE A 116 13.68 -0.28 -17.97
C PHE A 116 14.01 -0.95 -19.31
N PRO A 117 13.40 -0.50 -20.43
CA PRO A 117 12.43 0.59 -20.54
C PRO A 117 11.00 0.19 -20.13
N ILE A 118 10.21 1.16 -19.62
CA ILE A 118 8.82 0.94 -19.21
C ILE A 118 7.88 1.58 -20.23
N THR A 119 7.03 0.77 -20.86
CA THR A 119 5.94 1.25 -21.72
C THR A 119 4.70 1.55 -20.87
N THR A 120 4.20 2.78 -20.95
CA THR A 120 2.99 3.25 -20.28
C THR A 120 1.83 3.36 -21.29
N PRO A 121 0.56 3.33 -20.88
CA PRO A 121 0.04 3.40 -19.51
C PRO A 121 0.29 2.11 -18.70
N LYS A 122 0.82 2.25 -17.48
CA LYS A 122 1.15 1.10 -16.61
C LYS A 122 1.17 1.50 -15.14
N ILE A 123 0.81 0.57 -14.26
CA ILE A 123 1.06 0.69 -12.82
C ILE A 123 2.52 0.28 -12.56
N ILE A 124 3.30 1.20 -12.00
CA ILE A 124 4.70 1.03 -11.66
C ILE A 124 4.82 0.96 -10.13
N ASN A 125 5.50 -0.05 -9.61
CA ASN A 125 5.76 -0.18 -8.19
C ASN A 125 7.10 0.43 -7.84
N ILE A 126 7.11 1.26 -6.80
CA ILE A 126 8.29 1.88 -6.23
C ILE A 126 8.47 1.31 -4.83
N ARG A 127 9.57 0.57 -4.64
CA ARG A 127 9.91 -0.12 -3.41
C ARG A 127 11.23 0.40 -2.85
N CYS A 128 11.21 0.75 -1.58
CA CYS A 128 12.42 1.08 -0.82
C CYS A 128 12.75 -0.10 0.10
N PHE A 129 13.97 -0.61 0.02
CA PHE A 129 14.43 -1.72 0.85
C PHE A 129 15.94 -1.63 1.08
N ASN A 130 16.40 -1.73 2.32
CA ASN A 130 17.83 -1.77 2.67
C ASN A 130 18.68 -0.69 1.94
N ASN A 131 18.36 0.60 2.14
CA ASN A 131 19.05 1.71 1.47
C ASN A 131 19.00 1.69 -0.07
N THR A 132 18.08 0.92 -0.65
CA THR A 132 17.93 0.78 -2.10
C THR A 132 16.53 1.17 -2.55
N LEU A 133 16.44 1.91 -3.66
CA LEU A 133 15.19 2.19 -4.37
C LEU A 133 15.07 1.27 -5.59
N ILE A 134 13.95 0.58 -5.71
CA ILE A 134 13.62 -0.37 -6.77
C ILE A 134 12.35 0.08 -7.47
N ILE A 135 12.40 0.20 -8.79
CA ILE A 135 11.25 0.57 -9.65
C ILE A 135 10.89 -0.65 -10.52
N GLY A 136 9.62 -1.05 -10.62
CA GLY A 136 9.22 -2.22 -11.42
C GLY A 136 7.72 -2.44 -11.64
#